data_AF-A0A4Y8KJN4-F1
#
_entry.id   AF-A0A4Y8KJN4-F1
#
_cell.length_a   1.000
_cell.length_b   1.000
_cell.length_c   1.000
_cell.angle_alpha   90.00
_cell.angle_beta   90.00
_cell.angle_gamma   90.00
#
_symmetry.space_group_name_H-M   'P 1'
#
loop_
_entity.id
_entity.type
_entity.pdbx_description
1 polymer ?
#
loop_
_entity_poly.entity_id
_entity_poly.type
_entity_poly.pdbx_seq_one_letter_code
_entity_poly.pdbx_strand_id
1 'polypeptide(L)'
;MPTPAPEPGAQPSTAPAPATQPPPTQPPAAQAPAAQPPAIPEGDGIPVFRLSTPTAAAQQTAAARVAARVAAQSARAASAERAAAQRAVARASAQGAVTSALTARDTAARSLASAQATLAALTSRADNLQALADSAATKAAHSRRLLTGLVLELGRQRAGTASVDALLTSGDNLLSALGSIDRLSQLTGSIDAVRERSENDAAHKQSFLDQMITARDAAALVPIAARQADLDAAQIALDAATAALAELDVAAASPARSNTTVIEAWSAPALLSVLDTGQLSTQRWALPTVGGITDVFGPRPTRPLPTVGDFHRGTDIGAACGATVHAATSGVVSSVGPLGTYGNWIVIDHGAGLQTGYAHLATGELLVSVGDSVAAGEVIADVGRTGAATGCHLHVEVRVDGLRVDPQPFLAARGVRLG
;
A
#
# COMPACT_ATOMS: atom_id res chain seq x y z
N MET A 1 -42.57 -50.09 -6.25
CA MET A 1 -42.94 -49.06 -7.25
C MET A 1 -41.98 -47.88 -7.05
N PRO A 2 -41.44 -47.28 -8.12
CA PRO A 2 -40.15 -47.63 -8.74
C PRO A 2 -39.06 -46.55 -8.50
N THR A 3 -37.83 -46.90 -8.13
CA THR A 3 -36.61 -47.25 -8.93
C THR A 3 -35.78 -46.04 -9.40
N PRO A 4 -34.53 -45.87 -8.91
CA PRO A 4 -33.55 -44.97 -9.51
C PRO A 4 -32.78 -45.68 -10.65
N ALA A 5 -32.54 -44.97 -11.75
CA ALA A 5 -31.73 -45.45 -12.87
C ALA A 5 -30.25 -45.06 -12.67
N PRO A 6 -29.28 -45.98 -12.92
CA PRO A 6 -27.85 -45.66 -12.96
C PRO A 6 -27.31 -45.49 -14.39
N GLU A 7 -26.26 -44.68 -14.53
CA GLU A 7 -25.38 -44.63 -15.72
C GLU A 7 -24.59 -45.93 -15.91
N PRO A 8 -24.27 -46.28 -17.16
CA PRO A 8 -22.88 -46.64 -17.51
C PRO A 8 -22.51 -46.05 -18.89
N GLY A 9 -21.28 -45.63 -19.18
CA GLY A 9 -20.04 -46.39 -19.07
C GLY A 9 -19.37 -46.40 -20.45
N ALA A 10 -18.09 -46.05 -20.49
CA ALA A 10 -17.25 -45.89 -21.67
C ALA A 10 -17.12 -47.17 -22.54
N GLN A 11 -16.88 -46.99 -23.84
CA GLN A 11 -16.43 -48.05 -24.76
C GLN A 11 -15.06 -47.73 -25.40
N PRO A 12 -14.26 -48.75 -25.77
CA PRO A 12 -12.83 -48.63 -25.98
C PRO A 12 -12.35 -48.65 -27.45
N SER A 13 -11.07 -48.29 -27.59
CA SER A 13 -10.19 -48.29 -28.76
C SER A 13 -10.03 -49.64 -29.48
N THR A 14 -9.98 -49.61 -30.83
CA THR A 14 -9.35 -50.63 -31.68
C THR A 14 -8.72 -49.99 -32.94
N ALA A 15 -7.50 -50.40 -33.29
CA ALA A 15 -6.77 -50.14 -34.54
C ALA A 15 -6.44 -51.50 -35.24
N PRO A 16 -5.68 -51.57 -36.36
CA PRO A 16 -5.93 -51.09 -37.74
C PRO A 16 -5.72 -52.19 -38.84
N ALA A 17 -5.72 -51.80 -40.14
CA ALA A 17 -5.14 -52.43 -41.37
C ALA A 17 -6.12 -53.07 -42.40
N PRO A 18 -5.74 -53.33 -43.68
CA PRO A 18 -4.69 -52.75 -44.57
C PRO A 18 -5.20 -52.35 -45.99
N ALA A 19 -4.28 -51.80 -46.80
CA ALA A 19 -4.45 -51.37 -48.20
C ALA A 19 -4.31 -52.51 -49.25
N THR A 20 -4.94 -52.35 -50.42
CA THR A 20 -4.68 -53.15 -51.64
C THR A 20 -4.71 -52.31 -52.93
N GLN A 21 -3.75 -52.63 -53.81
CA GLN A 21 -3.34 -52.01 -55.09
C GLN A 21 -4.27 -52.24 -56.31
N PRO A 22 -4.05 -51.54 -57.45
CA PRO A 22 -4.93 -51.57 -58.64
C PRO A 22 -4.50 -52.58 -59.74
N PRO A 23 -5.40 -52.96 -60.67
CA PRO A 23 -5.09 -53.74 -61.88
C PRO A 23 -4.98 -52.86 -63.17
N PRO A 24 -4.54 -53.42 -64.33
CA PRO A 24 -3.46 -52.82 -65.13
C PRO A 24 -3.85 -52.21 -66.50
N THR A 25 -2.84 -51.63 -67.15
CA THR A 25 -2.77 -50.99 -68.48
C THR A 25 -2.63 -51.97 -69.66
N GLN A 26 -3.14 -51.59 -70.86
CA GLN A 26 -2.62 -51.86 -72.23
C GLN A 26 -3.61 -51.33 -73.32
N PRO A 27 -3.27 -51.18 -74.62
CA PRO A 27 -2.15 -50.50 -75.31
C PRO A 27 -2.65 -49.55 -76.47
N PRO A 28 -1.77 -48.85 -77.24
CA PRO A 28 -2.15 -47.70 -78.10
C PRO A 28 -2.21 -47.99 -79.62
N ALA A 29 -3.04 -47.24 -80.37
CA ALA A 29 -3.00 -47.03 -81.84
C ALA A 29 -4.10 -46.00 -82.22
N ALA A 30 -4.12 -45.21 -83.29
CA ALA A 30 -3.18 -44.70 -84.30
C ALA A 30 -3.90 -43.48 -84.96
N GLN A 31 -3.16 -42.60 -85.63
CA GLN A 31 -3.60 -41.33 -86.23
C GLN A 31 -4.60 -41.46 -87.41
N ALA A 32 -5.46 -40.44 -87.60
CA ALA A 32 -5.94 -39.94 -88.90
C ALA A 32 -6.47 -38.48 -88.78
N PRO A 33 -6.48 -37.65 -89.86
CA PRO A 33 -6.19 -36.21 -89.77
C PRO A 33 -7.36 -35.23 -89.93
N ALA A 34 -7.11 -34.01 -89.43
CA ALA A 34 -7.59 -32.67 -89.79
C ALA A 34 -8.94 -32.44 -90.51
N ALA A 35 -9.77 -31.60 -89.88
CA ALA A 35 -10.73 -30.73 -90.56
C ALA A 35 -10.61 -29.29 -90.00
N GLN A 36 -10.36 -28.31 -90.88
CA GLN A 36 -10.36 -26.88 -90.57
C GLN A 36 -11.80 -26.37 -90.36
N PRO A 37 -12.07 -25.54 -89.33
CA PRO A 37 -13.28 -24.73 -89.27
C PRO A 37 -13.09 -23.35 -89.96
N PRO A 38 -14.19 -22.72 -90.43
CA PRO A 38 -14.15 -21.61 -91.38
C PRO A 38 -13.84 -20.25 -90.72
N ALA A 39 -13.34 -19.33 -91.55
CA ALA A 39 -12.96 -17.97 -91.20
C ALA A 39 -14.17 -17.07 -90.85
N ILE A 40 -13.96 -16.16 -89.89
CA ILE A 40 -14.87 -15.08 -89.46
C ILE A 40 -14.21 -13.75 -89.88
N PRO A 41 -14.96 -12.75 -90.41
CA PRO A 41 -14.37 -11.55 -91.00
C PRO A 41 -13.90 -10.53 -89.95
N GLU A 42 -12.94 -9.71 -90.37
CA GLU A 42 -12.29 -8.64 -89.61
C GLU A 42 -13.27 -7.51 -89.22
N GLY A 43 -13.09 -6.98 -88.00
CA GLY A 43 -13.78 -5.82 -87.47
C GLY A 43 -12.85 -5.00 -86.56
N ASP A 44 -12.92 -3.69 -86.74
CA ASP A 44 -11.99 -2.65 -86.26
C ASP A 44 -11.68 -2.60 -84.75
N GLY A 45 -10.40 -2.39 -84.45
CA GLY A 45 -9.82 -1.52 -83.41
C GLY A 45 -10.45 -1.37 -82.03
N ILE A 46 -9.83 -2.01 -81.03
CA ILE A 46 -9.74 -1.48 -79.64
C ILE A 46 -8.25 -1.45 -79.26
N PRO A 47 -7.67 -0.31 -78.83
CA PRO A 47 -6.29 -0.27 -78.38
C PRO A 47 -6.15 -1.01 -77.05
N VAL A 48 -5.50 -2.18 -77.09
CA VAL A 48 -5.12 -2.92 -75.89
C VAL A 48 -3.93 -2.20 -75.26
N PHE A 49 -4.16 -1.45 -74.19
CA PHE A 49 -3.07 -0.91 -73.35
C PHE A 49 -2.30 -2.10 -72.74
N ARG A 50 -1.14 -2.44 -73.30
CA ARG A 50 -0.19 -3.35 -72.67
C ARG A 50 0.43 -2.64 -71.47
N LEU A 51 0.04 -3.04 -70.26
CA LEU A 51 0.77 -2.70 -69.04
C LEU A 51 2.17 -3.31 -69.14
N SER A 52 3.18 -2.49 -69.43
CA SER A 52 4.59 -2.91 -69.39
C SER A 52 4.93 -3.32 -67.95
N THR A 53 5.32 -4.58 -67.76
CA THR A 53 5.85 -5.03 -66.47
C THR A 53 7.15 -4.28 -66.17
N PRO A 54 7.33 -3.76 -64.95
CA PRO A 54 8.56 -3.07 -64.58
C PRO A 54 9.76 -4.02 -64.74
N THR A 55 10.86 -3.53 -65.31
CA THR A 55 12.09 -4.30 -65.48
C THR A 55 12.63 -4.79 -64.15
N ALA A 56 13.28 -5.96 -64.14
CA ALA A 56 13.84 -6.57 -62.93
C ALA A 56 14.74 -5.61 -62.12
N ALA A 57 15.48 -4.73 -62.80
CA ALA A 57 16.29 -3.68 -62.16
C ALA A 57 15.47 -2.62 -61.40
N ALA A 58 14.29 -2.25 -61.92
CA ALA A 58 13.36 -1.31 -61.27
C ALA A 58 12.67 -1.96 -60.06
N GLN A 59 12.36 -3.26 -60.15
CA GLN A 59 11.84 -4.04 -59.02
C GLN A 59 12.89 -4.20 -57.90
N GLN A 60 14.16 -4.43 -58.25
CA GLN A 60 15.26 -4.52 -57.28
C GLN A 60 15.56 -3.19 -56.56
N THR A 61 15.52 -2.06 -57.28
CA THR A 61 15.71 -0.73 -56.66
C THR A 61 14.52 -0.31 -55.79
N ALA A 62 13.30 -0.69 -56.16
CA ALA A 62 12.11 -0.50 -55.31
C ALA A 62 12.21 -1.34 -54.02
N ALA A 63 12.61 -2.62 -54.13
CA ALA A 63 12.81 -3.49 -52.98
C ALA A 63 13.89 -2.97 -52.01
N ALA A 64 15.02 -2.46 -52.54
CA ALA A 64 16.08 -1.87 -51.71
C ALA A 64 15.63 -0.61 -50.95
N ARG A 65 14.80 0.25 -51.57
CA ARG A 65 14.24 1.45 -50.91
C ARG A 65 13.24 1.09 -49.80
N VAL A 66 12.43 0.05 -50.01
CA VAL A 66 11.51 -0.46 -48.99
C VAL A 66 12.30 -1.06 -47.82
N ALA A 67 13.31 -1.89 -48.09
CA ALA A 67 14.18 -2.46 -47.06
C ALA A 67 14.89 -1.37 -46.23
N ALA A 68 15.40 -0.31 -46.86
CA ALA A 68 16.02 0.82 -46.17
C ALA A 68 15.03 1.59 -45.27
N ARG A 69 13.77 1.76 -45.69
CA ARG A 69 12.72 2.37 -44.84
C ARG A 69 12.36 1.50 -43.64
N VAL A 70 12.21 0.20 -43.85
CA VAL A 70 11.92 -0.76 -42.76
C VAL A 70 13.07 -0.80 -41.75
N ALA A 71 14.33 -0.78 -42.22
CA ALA A 71 15.50 -0.69 -41.35
C ALA A 71 15.56 0.63 -40.56
N ALA A 72 15.24 1.77 -41.20
CA ALA A 72 15.19 3.06 -40.52
C ALA A 72 14.05 3.13 -39.48
N GLN A 73 12.90 2.53 -39.78
CA GLN A 73 11.74 2.50 -38.88
C GLN A 73 11.98 1.60 -37.67
N SER A 74 12.59 0.42 -37.86
CA SER A 74 12.99 -0.47 -36.77
C SER A 74 14.08 0.13 -35.88
N ALA A 75 15.07 0.84 -36.44
CA ALA A 75 16.07 1.57 -35.65
C ALA A 75 15.44 2.68 -34.79
N ARG A 76 14.46 3.42 -35.34
CA ARG A 76 13.70 4.44 -34.58
C ARG A 76 12.87 3.81 -33.47
N ALA A 77 12.17 2.70 -33.74
CA ALA A 77 11.40 1.96 -32.75
C ALA A 77 12.31 1.49 -31.58
N ALA A 78 13.44 0.86 -31.89
CA ALA A 78 14.41 0.43 -30.88
C ALA A 78 14.99 1.60 -30.05
N SER A 79 15.22 2.76 -30.66
CA SER A 79 15.66 3.96 -29.93
C SER A 79 14.58 4.53 -28.99
N ALA A 80 13.32 4.50 -29.43
CA ALA A 80 12.18 4.95 -28.63
C ALA A 80 11.92 4.02 -27.44
N GLU A 81 12.08 2.70 -27.64
CA GLU A 81 11.96 1.69 -26.60
C GLU A 81 13.05 1.85 -25.53
N ARG A 82 14.31 2.06 -25.92
CA ARG A 82 15.39 2.37 -24.96
C ARG A 82 15.12 3.65 -24.17
N ALA A 83 14.63 4.70 -24.83
CA ALA A 83 14.28 5.95 -24.15
C ALA A 83 13.06 5.81 -23.23
N ALA A 84 12.11 4.93 -23.55
CA ALA A 84 10.99 4.58 -22.67
C ALA A 84 11.48 3.79 -21.44
N ALA A 85 12.35 2.79 -21.64
CA ALA A 85 12.95 2.02 -20.55
C ALA A 85 13.76 2.90 -19.59
N GLN A 86 14.58 3.83 -20.11
CA GLN A 86 15.33 4.79 -19.29
C GLN A 86 14.41 5.70 -18.46
N ARG A 87 13.31 6.19 -19.04
CA ARG A 87 12.30 6.99 -18.31
C ARG A 87 11.58 6.18 -17.24
N ALA A 88 11.27 4.91 -17.48
CA ALA A 88 10.66 4.02 -16.49
C ALA A 88 11.59 3.79 -15.28
N VAL A 89 12.89 3.59 -15.53
CA VAL A 89 13.90 3.46 -14.46
C VAL A 89 14.01 4.76 -13.65
N ALA A 90 14.05 5.92 -14.31
CA ALA A 90 14.09 7.22 -13.63
C ALA A 90 12.83 7.50 -12.80
N ARG A 91 11.64 7.13 -13.29
CA ARG A 91 10.40 7.24 -12.52
C ARG A 91 10.41 6.31 -11.31
N ALA A 92 10.86 5.07 -11.47
CA ALA A 92 10.94 4.11 -10.37
C ALA A 92 11.90 4.57 -9.27
N SER A 93 13.06 5.15 -9.63
CA SER A 93 13.99 5.71 -8.64
C SER A 93 13.40 6.94 -7.94
N ALA A 94 12.72 7.83 -8.68
CA ALA A 94 12.04 8.99 -8.09
C ALA A 94 10.92 8.59 -7.12
N GLN A 95 10.10 7.58 -7.46
CA GLN A 95 9.10 7.01 -6.54
C GLN A 95 9.76 6.46 -5.26
N GLY A 96 10.87 5.73 -5.40
CA GLY A 96 11.64 5.24 -4.24
C GLY A 96 12.17 6.37 -3.35
N ALA A 97 12.60 7.48 -3.95
CA ALA A 97 13.02 8.68 -3.22
C ALA A 97 11.86 9.31 -2.44
N VAL A 98 10.65 9.39 -3.03
CA VAL A 98 9.44 9.89 -2.34
C VAL A 98 9.09 9.00 -1.14
N THR A 99 9.09 7.67 -1.30
CA THR A 99 8.82 6.74 -0.18
C THR A 99 9.84 6.87 0.94
N SER A 100 11.12 7.03 0.58
CA SER A 100 12.19 7.23 1.56
C SER A 100 12.02 8.55 2.32
N ALA A 101 11.68 9.63 1.60
CA ALA A 101 11.43 10.94 2.19
C ALA A 101 10.19 10.96 3.11
N LEU A 102 9.09 10.28 2.74
CA LEU A 102 7.93 10.09 3.60
C LEU A 102 8.30 9.39 4.91
N THR A 103 9.09 8.31 4.81
CA THR A 103 9.55 7.55 5.98
C THR A 103 10.43 8.41 6.90
N ALA A 104 11.31 9.22 6.32
CA ALA A 104 12.14 10.16 7.07
C ALA A 104 11.29 11.22 7.79
N ARG A 105 10.30 11.82 7.10
CA ARG A 105 9.35 12.79 7.68
C ARG A 105 8.59 12.20 8.85
N ASP A 106 8.04 11.00 8.70
CA ASP A 106 7.27 10.35 9.76
C ASP A 106 8.14 10.00 10.97
N THR A 107 9.39 9.62 10.73
CA THR A 107 10.36 9.36 11.80
C THR A 107 10.71 10.65 12.55
N ALA A 108 10.96 11.75 11.82
CA ALA A 108 11.21 13.06 12.42
C ALA A 108 9.99 13.54 13.23
N ALA A 109 8.77 13.41 12.70
CA ALA A 109 7.52 13.77 13.38
C ALA A 109 7.32 12.99 14.68
N ARG A 110 7.54 11.67 14.68
CA ARG A 110 7.50 10.84 15.90
C ARG A 110 8.56 11.27 16.91
N SER A 111 9.76 11.62 16.45
CA SER A 111 10.85 12.07 17.33
C SER A 111 10.52 13.40 18.02
N LEU A 112 9.90 14.35 17.29
CA LEU A 112 9.44 15.61 17.85
C LEU A 112 8.31 15.39 18.86
N ALA A 113 7.32 14.57 18.53
CA ALA A 113 6.22 14.25 19.43
C ALA A 113 6.73 13.59 20.74
N SER A 114 7.69 12.67 20.64
CA SER A 114 8.33 12.05 21.80
C SER A 114 9.09 13.07 22.66
N ALA A 115 9.79 14.02 22.04
CA ALA A 115 10.49 15.08 22.76
C ALA A 115 9.50 16.02 23.48
N GLN A 116 8.41 16.41 22.82
CA GLN A 116 7.34 17.22 23.43
C GLN A 116 6.67 16.50 24.62
N ALA A 117 6.39 15.19 24.49
CA ALA A 117 5.85 14.40 25.58
C ALA A 117 6.82 14.32 26.77
N THR A 118 8.12 14.20 26.50
CA THR A 118 9.17 14.21 27.54
C THR A 118 9.21 15.55 28.28
N LEU A 119 9.18 16.67 27.53
CA LEU A 119 9.15 18.01 28.11
C LEU A 119 7.90 18.23 28.97
N ALA A 120 6.73 17.80 28.50
CA ALA A 120 5.48 17.89 29.25
C ALA A 120 5.56 17.08 30.56
N ALA A 121 6.05 15.83 30.49
CA ALA A 121 6.21 14.98 31.67
C ALA A 121 7.17 15.56 32.71
N LEU A 122 8.31 16.13 32.27
CA LEU A 122 9.27 16.78 33.16
C LEU A 122 8.70 18.05 33.81
N THR A 123 7.96 18.86 33.04
CA THR A 123 7.28 20.05 33.57
C THR A 123 6.23 19.66 34.62
N SER A 124 5.35 18.70 34.32
CA SER A 124 4.35 18.21 35.28
C SER A 124 4.99 17.59 36.52
N ARG A 125 6.11 16.89 36.38
CA ARG A 125 6.88 16.38 37.52
C ARG A 125 7.41 17.52 38.39
N ALA A 126 7.96 18.58 37.80
CA ALA A 126 8.44 19.74 38.53
C ALA A 126 7.29 20.43 39.30
N ASP A 127 6.13 20.61 38.69
CA ASP A 127 4.95 21.22 39.33
C ASP A 127 4.44 20.37 40.50
N ASN A 128 4.39 19.04 40.32
CA ASN A 128 4.02 18.12 41.41
C ASN A 128 5.01 18.18 42.57
N LEU A 129 6.32 18.25 42.28
CA LEU A 129 7.35 18.38 43.32
C LEU A 129 7.27 19.71 44.05
N GLN A 130 6.95 20.81 43.35
CA GLN A 130 6.70 22.10 43.98
C GLN A 130 5.49 22.03 44.93
N ALA A 131 4.37 21.42 44.50
CA ALA A 131 3.20 21.26 45.35
C ALA A 131 3.48 20.40 46.60
N LEU A 132 4.29 19.34 46.46
CA LEU A 132 4.76 18.53 47.59
C LEU A 132 5.65 19.34 48.55
N ALA A 133 6.55 20.17 48.02
CA ALA A 133 7.39 21.07 48.81
C ALA A 133 6.54 22.08 49.60
N ASP A 134 5.50 22.65 48.99
CA ASP A 134 4.59 23.60 49.65
C ASP A 134 3.73 22.93 50.73
N SER A 135 3.28 21.68 50.49
CA SER A 135 2.60 20.86 51.50
C SER A 135 3.51 20.56 52.69
N ALA A 136 4.75 20.15 52.44
CA ALA A 136 5.75 19.89 53.49
C ALA A 136 6.06 21.18 54.29
N ALA A 137 6.18 22.33 53.62
CA ALA A 137 6.36 23.63 54.26
C ALA A 137 5.19 23.98 55.20
N THR A 138 3.96 23.71 54.76
CA THR A 138 2.74 23.95 55.54
C THR A 138 2.69 23.08 56.79
N LYS A 139 3.03 21.79 56.67
CA LYS A 139 3.11 20.85 57.80
C LYS A 139 4.19 21.27 58.80
N ALA A 140 5.39 21.61 58.32
CA ALA A 140 6.46 22.13 59.18
C ALA A 140 6.03 23.41 59.92
N ALA A 141 5.35 24.35 59.24
CA ALA A 141 4.85 25.56 59.87
C ALA A 141 3.75 25.29 60.91
N HIS A 142 2.88 24.29 60.66
CA HIS A 142 1.89 23.85 61.65
C HIS A 142 2.56 23.24 62.89
N SER A 143 3.49 22.31 62.71
CA SER A 143 4.26 21.70 63.82
C SER A 143 5.02 22.74 64.64
N ARG A 144 5.65 23.74 64.00
CA ARG A 144 6.29 24.87 64.72
C ARG A 144 5.31 25.68 65.55
N ARG A 145 4.11 25.97 65.05
CA ARG A 145 3.08 26.69 65.81
C ARG A 145 2.59 25.89 67.01
N LEU A 146 2.42 24.57 66.86
CA LEU A 146 2.07 23.67 67.97
C LEU A 146 3.16 23.69 69.05
N LEU A 147 4.44 23.62 68.67
CA LEU A 147 5.57 23.71 69.60
C LEU A 147 5.57 25.04 70.35
N THR A 148 5.42 26.16 69.64
CA THR A 148 5.35 27.48 70.28
C THR A 148 4.19 27.55 71.28
N GLY A 149 3.01 27.01 70.93
CA GLY A 149 1.86 26.96 71.84
C GLY A 149 2.14 26.12 73.09
N LEU A 150 2.72 24.92 72.94
CA LEU A 150 3.08 24.03 74.05
C LEU A 150 4.11 24.66 74.99
N VAL A 151 5.15 25.30 74.44
CA VAL A 151 6.20 25.96 75.24
C VAL A 151 5.63 27.15 76.02
N LEU A 152 4.76 27.96 75.40
CA LEU A 152 4.10 29.07 76.08
C LEU A 152 3.18 28.58 77.21
N GLU A 153 2.43 27.50 76.99
CA GLU A 153 1.56 26.89 78.00
C GLU A 153 2.36 26.34 79.18
N LEU A 154 3.44 25.60 78.91
CA LEU A 154 4.38 25.13 79.93
C LEU A 154 5.00 26.29 80.73
N GLY A 155 5.37 27.39 80.06
CA GLY A 155 5.87 28.60 80.71
C GLY A 155 4.84 29.24 81.64
N ARG A 156 3.56 29.28 81.25
CA ARG A 156 2.46 29.78 82.08
C ARG A 156 2.18 28.89 83.28
N GLN A 157 2.20 27.57 83.12
CA GLN A 157 2.02 26.63 84.23
C GLN A 157 3.16 26.71 85.25
N ARG A 158 4.41 26.87 84.79
CA ARG A 158 5.57 27.09 85.66
C ARG A 158 5.50 28.40 86.46
N ALA A 159 4.85 29.43 85.91
CA ALA A 159 4.62 30.70 86.59
C ALA A 159 3.42 30.68 87.56
N GLY A 160 2.53 29.67 87.44
CA GLY A 160 1.28 29.55 88.20
C GLY A 160 1.29 28.57 89.38
N THR A 161 2.37 27.82 89.60
CA THR A 161 2.46 26.84 90.70
C THR A 161 3.51 27.24 91.72
N ALA A 162 3.12 27.23 93.00
CA ALA A 162 4.00 27.33 94.16
C ALA A 162 5.31 26.55 93.93
N SER A 163 6.41 27.14 94.37
CA SER A 163 7.76 26.58 94.23
C SER A 163 7.77 25.10 94.61
N VAL A 164 8.57 24.32 93.89
CA VAL A 164 8.86 22.89 94.16
C VAL A 164 9.17 22.63 95.66
N ASP A 165 9.64 23.66 96.36
CA ASP A 165 9.89 23.73 97.80
C ASP A 165 8.63 23.58 98.69
N ALA A 166 7.48 24.12 98.26
CA ALA A 166 6.19 23.97 98.95
C ALA A 166 5.56 22.58 98.73
N LEU A 167 5.93 21.90 97.64
CA LEU A 167 5.43 20.56 97.30
C LEU A 167 6.16 19.45 98.07
N LEU A 168 7.45 19.64 98.39
CA LEU A 168 8.30 18.66 99.08
C LEU A 168 8.22 18.74 100.62
N THR A 169 7.68 19.84 101.16
CA THR A 169 7.52 20.04 102.61
C THR A 169 6.19 19.52 103.17
N SER A 170 5.23 19.13 102.32
CA SER A 170 3.98 18.49 102.72
C SER A 170 4.05 16.98 102.48
N GLY A 171 4.28 16.21 103.56
CA GLY A 171 4.60 14.78 103.53
C GLY A 171 3.55 13.82 102.94
N ASP A 172 2.38 14.29 102.51
CA ASP A 172 1.24 13.45 102.11
C ASP A 172 1.04 13.31 100.58
N ASN A 173 1.89 13.94 99.76
CA ASN A 173 1.62 14.12 98.31
C ASN A 173 2.59 13.41 97.35
N LEU A 174 3.36 12.42 97.83
CA LEU A 174 4.41 11.78 97.03
C LEU A 174 3.91 11.15 95.71
N LEU A 175 2.72 10.54 95.71
CA LEU A 175 2.09 9.96 94.50
C LEU A 175 1.67 11.05 93.49
N SER A 176 1.23 12.21 93.98
CA SER A 176 0.90 13.36 93.14
C SER A 176 2.16 13.97 92.51
N ALA A 177 3.25 14.04 93.28
CA ALA A 177 4.56 14.48 92.80
C ALA A 177 5.18 13.52 91.76
N LEU A 178 5.05 12.20 91.95
CA LEU A 178 5.48 11.23 90.93
C LEU A 178 4.61 11.32 89.66
N GLY A 179 3.29 11.50 89.81
CA GLY A 179 2.38 11.68 88.69
C GLY A 179 2.60 12.98 87.91
N SER A 180 3.10 14.05 88.54
CA SER A 180 3.47 15.29 87.84
C SER A 180 4.80 15.15 87.09
N ILE A 181 5.76 14.38 87.62
CA ILE A 181 7.01 14.04 86.93
C ILE A 181 6.75 13.17 85.69
N ASP A 182 5.87 12.16 85.79
CA ASP A 182 5.51 11.30 84.65
C ASP A 182 4.81 12.09 83.52
N ARG A 183 3.87 12.97 83.87
CA ARG A 183 3.23 13.86 82.88
C ARG A 183 4.23 14.81 82.22
N LEU A 184 5.19 15.34 82.98
CA LEU A 184 6.24 16.19 82.43
C LEU A 184 7.15 15.40 81.47
N SER A 185 7.48 14.15 81.79
CA SER A 185 8.24 13.25 80.92
C SER A 185 7.47 12.91 79.63
N GLN A 186 6.17 12.62 79.73
CA GLN A 186 5.32 12.35 78.55
C GLN A 186 5.17 13.60 77.67
N LEU A 187 4.99 14.77 78.28
CA LEU A 187 4.83 16.03 77.56
C LEU A 187 6.14 16.46 76.88
N THR A 188 7.28 16.33 77.55
CA THR A 188 8.60 16.59 76.94
C THR A 188 8.90 15.63 75.79
N GLY A 189 8.61 14.33 75.95
CA GLY A 189 8.69 13.37 74.85
C GLY A 189 7.77 13.71 73.66
N SER A 190 6.60 14.29 73.93
CA SER A 190 5.69 14.76 72.87
C SER A 190 6.23 15.99 72.12
N ILE A 191 6.91 16.90 72.83
CA ILE A 191 7.55 18.09 72.25
C ILE A 191 8.69 17.68 71.33
N ASP A 192 9.57 16.78 71.78
CA ASP A 192 10.68 16.28 70.97
C ASP A 192 10.17 15.59 69.70
N ALA A 193 9.11 14.78 69.81
CA ALA A 193 8.50 14.15 68.65
C ALA A 193 7.86 15.15 67.66
N VAL A 194 7.25 16.24 68.12
CA VAL A 194 6.71 17.29 67.23
C VAL A 194 7.85 18.09 66.59
N ARG A 195 8.93 18.36 67.33
CA ARG A 195 10.13 19.02 66.81
C ARG A 195 10.79 18.20 65.71
N GLU A 196 11.04 16.91 65.96
CA GLU A 196 11.61 16.00 64.98
C GLU A 196 10.74 15.92 63.71
N ARG A 197 9.41 15.80 63.87
CA ARG A 197 8.48 15.88 62.73
C ARG A 197 8.63 17.19 61.93
N SER A 198 8.74 18.33 62.63
CA SER A 198 8.92 19.63 61.96
C SER A 198 10.25 19.71 61.21
N GLU A 199 11.33 19.16 61.76
CA GLU A 199 12.65 19.14 61.12
C GLU A 199 12.65 18.21 59.91
N ASN A 200 12.03 17.04 60.03
CA ASN A 200 11.85 16.09 58.92
C ASN A 200 10.99 16.67 57.79
N ASP A 201 9.87 17.34 58.10
CA ASP A 201 9.05 18.02 57.10
C ASP A 201 9.83 19.14 56.38
N ALA A 202 10.68 19.88 57.11
CA ALA A 202 11.56 20.89 56.51
C ALA A 202 12.65 20.26 55.62
N ALA A 203 13.21 19.11 56.00
CA ALA A 203 14.16 18.37 55.19
C ALA A 203 13.51 17.80 53.92
N HIS A 204 12.31 17.23 54.02
CA HIS A 204 11.55 16.77 52.86
C HIS A 204 11.26 17.89 51.87
N LYS A 205 10.89 19.09 52.35
CA LYS A 205 10.72 20.27 51.49
C LYS A 205 11.98 20.51 50.65
N GLN A 206 13.16 20.54 51.27
CA GLN A 206 14.41 20.81 50.54
C GLN A 206 14.70 19.72 49.51
N SER A 207 14.52 18.45 49.89
CA SER A 207 14.67 17.32 48.95
C SER A 207 13.75 17.44 47.73
N PHE A 208 12.48 17.86 47.92
CA PHE A 208 11.56 18.07 46.80
C PHE A 208 11.98 19.25 45.91
N LEU A 209 12.51 20.33 46.49
CA LEU A 209 13.01 21.47 45.71
C LEU A 209 14.25 21.10 44.88
N ASP A 210 15.18 20.32 45.44
CA ASP A 210 16.37 19.85 44.71
C ASP A 210 15.97 18.94 43.53
N GLN A 211 15.01 18.04 43.76
CA GLN A 211 14.45 17.19 42.70
C GLN A 211 13.70 18.00 41.64
N MET A 212 13.00 19.07 42.04
CA MET A 212 12.30 19.96 41.12
C MET A 212 13.30 20.71 40.23
N ILE A 213 14.37 21.24 40.80
CA ILE A 213 15.44 21.91 40.03
C ILE A 213 16.02 20.93 39.02
N THR A 214 16.36 19.72 39.44
CA THR A 214 16.86 18.66 38.56
C THR A 214 15.88 18.35 37.40
N ALA A 215 14.58 18.30 37.68
CA ALA A 215 13.56 18.07 36.66
C ALA A 215 13.44 19.25 35.67
N ARG A 216 13.56 20.49 36.14
CA ARG A 216 13.57 21.69 35.30
C ARG A 216 14.83 21.79 34.44
N ASP A 217 15.99 21.46 35.00
CA ASP A 217 17.25 21.42 34.26
C ASP A 217 17.19 20.35 33.16
N ALA A 218 16.66 19.16 33.47
CA ALA A 218 16.42 18.12 32.46
C ALA A 218 15.43 18.58 31.38
N ALA A 219 14.37 19.33 31.74
CA ALA A 219 13.41 19.87 30.79
C ALA A 219 14.05 20.86 29.82
N ALA A 220 14.95 21.73 30.32
CA ALA A 220 15.68 22.68 29.50
C ALA A 220 16.63 22.02 28.47
N LEU A 221 17.06 20.79 28.73
CA LEU A 221 17.92 20.01 27.83
C LEU A 221 17.13 19.26 26.74
N VAL A 222 15.79 19.25 26.77
CA VAL A 222 14.99 18.57 25.75
C VAL A 222 15.11 19.32 24.40
N PRO A 223 15.62 18.69 23.33
CA PRO A 223 16.03 19.41 22.11
C PRO A 223 14.88 19.66 21.13
N ILE A 224 13.81 20.36 21.56
CA ILE A 224 12.62 20.61 20.74
C ILE A 224 12.95 21.31 19.42
N ALA A 225 13.76 22.37 19.46
CA ALA A 225 14.13 23.13 18.26
C ALA A 225 14.90 22.28 17.25
N ALA A 226 15.80 21.40 17.71
CA ALA A 226 16.51 20.50 16.82
C ALA A 226 15.57 19.47 16.18
N ARG A 227 14.62 18.91 16.95
CA ARG A 227 13.62 17.97 16.40
C ARG A 227 12.65 18.61 15.42
N GLN A 228 12.32 19.89 15.63
CA GLN A 228 11.56 20.67 14.66
C GLN A 228 12.35 20.87 13.37
N ALA A 229 13.63 21.26 13.48
CA ALA A 229 14.50 21.40 12.31
C ALA A 229 14.67 20.09 11.52
N ASP A 230 14.76 18.93 12.20
CA ASP A 230 14.78 17.62 11.57
C ASP A 230 13.50 17.36 10.74
N LEU A 231 12.33 17.73 11.29
CA LEU A 231 11.04 17.58 10.60
C LEU A 231 10.94 18.50 9.39
N ASP A 232 11.32 19.77 9.54
CA ASP A 232 11.30 20.75 8.46
C ASP A 232 12.24 20.32 7.32
N ALA A 233 13.45 19.83 7.65
CA ALA A 233 14.39 19.30 6.67
C ALA A 233 13.83 18.06 5.94
N ALA A 234 13.14 17.17 6.64
CA ALA A 234 12.50 16.00 6.04
C ALA A 234 11.31 16.38 5.14
N GLN A 235 10.57 17.44 5.47
CA GLN A 235 9.52 17.99 4.62
C GLN A 235 10.11 18.59 3.33
N ILE A 236 11.17 19.37 3.42
CA ILE A 236 11.88 19.90 2.24
C ILE A 236 12.36 18.77 1.32
N ALA A 237 12.90 17.69 1.89
CA ALA A 237 13.32 16.53 1.12
C ALA A 237 12.14 15.82 0.41
N LEU A 238 10.98 15.75 1.07
CA LEU A 238 9.76 15.20 0.47
C LEU A 238 9.25 16.08 -0.68
N ASP A 239 9.22 17.39 -0.49
CA ASP A 239 8.80 18.34 -1.52
C ASP A 239 9.72 18.27 -2.74
N ALA A 240 11.04 18.18 -2.52
CA ALA A 240 12.01 18.00 -3.59
C ALA A 240 11.83 16.68 -4.34
N ALA A 241 11.59 15.57 -3.62
CA ALA A 241 11.39 14.26 -4.23
C ALA A 241 10.08 14.20 -5.04
N THR A 242 9.00 14.80 -4.53
CA THR A 242 7.70 14.85 -5.22
C THR A 242 7.74 15.77 -6.45
N ALA A 243 8.43 16.91 -6.37
CA ALA A 243 8.68 17.77 -7.53
C ALA A 243 9.48 17.04 -8.62
N ALA A 244 10.54 16.31 -8.26
CA ALA A 244 11.32 15.53 -9.21
C ALA A 244 10.50 14.44 -9.91
N LEU A 245 9.57 13.79 -9.19
CA LEU A 245 8.64 12.83 -9.79
C LEU A 245 7.67 13.51 -10.77
N ALA A 246 7.12 14.67 -10.39
CA ALA A 246 6.20 15.43 -11.24
C ALA A 246 6.85 15.89 -12.57
N GLU A 247 8.11 16.34 -12.54
CA GLU A 247 8.85 16.71 -13.75
C GLU A 247 8.99 15.54 -14.74
N LEU A 248 9.18 14.31 -14.24
CA LEU A 248 9.24 13.10 -15.07
C LEU A 248 7.89 12.74 -15.70
N ASP A 249 6.78 13.07 -15.04
CA ASP A 249 5.43 12.86 -15.55
C ASP A 249 5.06 13.87 -16.64
N VAL A 250 5.45 15.14 -16.48
CA VAL A 250 5.28 16.17 -17.52
C VAL A 250 6.14 15.87 -18.76
N ALA A 251 7.37 15.39 -18.57
CA ALA A 251 8.25 14.98 -19.68
C ALA A 251 7.71 13.76 -20.46
N ALA A 252 6.88 12.91 -19.84
CA ALA A 252 6.22 11.80 -20.50
C ALA A 252 4.98 12.22 -21.32
N ALA A 253 4.33 13.34 -20.95
CA ALA A 253 3.14 13.86 -21.61
C ALA A 253 3.42 14.69 -22.88
N SER A 254 4.69 15.03 -23.16
CA SER A 254 5.05 15.73 -24.40
C SER A 254 4.94 14.79 -25.60
N PRO A 255 4.02 15.02 -26.57
CA PRO A 255 3.89 14.15 -27.73
C PRO A 255 5.14 14.31 -28.59
N ALA A 256 5.88 13.21 -28.76
CA ALA A 256 6.76 13.09 -29.90
C ALA A 256 5.89 13.28 -31.15
N ARG A 257 6.06 14.43 -31.83
CA ARG A 257 5.47 14.71 -33.14
C ARG A 257 5.98 13.67 -34.14
N SER A 258 5.32 12.52 -34.17
CA SER A 258 5.55 11.47 -35.15
C SER A 258 4.60 11.72 -36.31
N ASN A 259 5.11 12.40 -37.33
CA ASN A 259 4.51 12.35 -38.67
C ASN A 259 4.45 10.88 -39.11
N THR A 260 3.27 10.26 -39.06
CA THR A 260 3.03 8.99 -39.76
C THR A 260 1.67 9.08 -40.43
N THR A 261 1.70 9.61 -41.65
CA THR A 261 0.65 9.46 -42.63
C THR A 261 0.73 8.08 -43.28
N VAL A 262 -0.41 7.38 -43.30
CA VAL A 262 -0.92 6.44 -44.32
C VAL A 262 -0.01 5.28 -44.72
N ILE A 263 -0.40 4.04 -44.36
CA ILE A 263 -0.73 2.96 -45.32
C ILE A 263 -1.82 2.07 -44.68
N GLU A 264 -3.01 2.03 -45.29
CA GLU A 264 -4.06 1.06 -45.01
C GLU A 264 -3.73 -0.32 -45.61
N ALA A 265 -4.07 -1.35 -44.82
CA ALA A 265 -4.63 -2.63 -45.23
C ALA A 265 -3.76 -3.72 -45.92
N TRP A 266 -4.19 -4.97 -45.67
CA TRP A 266 -3.92 -6.25 -46.35
C TRP A 266 -2.70 -7.09 -45.90
N SER A 267 -2.88 -7.92 -44.87
CA SER A 267 -3.03 -9.40 -44.99
C SER A 267 -2.84 -10.12 -43.65
N ALA A 268 -3.72 -11.09 -43.39
CA ALA A 268 -4.02 -11.69 -42.10
C ALA A 268 -3.18 -12.94 -41.68
N PRO A 269 -1.84 -12.93 -41.77
CA PRO A 269 -1.04 -13.77 -40.86
C PRO A 269 -0.08 -12.97 -39.96
N ALA A 270 0.05 -11.65 -40.13
CA ALA A 270 0.94 -10.81 -39.32
C ALA A 270 0.30 -10.30 -38.01
N LEU A 271 -1.02 -10.47 -37.84
CA LEU A 271 -1.75 -10.09 -36.63
C LEU A 271 -1.48 -11.02 -35.44
N LEU A 272 -1.04 -12.27 -35.68
CA LEU A 272 -0.72 -13.19 -34.59
C LEU A 272 0.65 -12.89 -33.95
N SER A 273 1.52 -12.14 -34.63
CA SER A 273 2.84 -11.72 -34.13
C SER A 273 2.89 -10.30 -33.54
N VAL A 274 1.78 -9.55 -33.62
CA VAL A 274 1.64 -8.19 -33.06
C VAL A 274 0.79 -8.18 -31.77
N LEU A 275 0.19 -9.32 -31.38
CA LEU A 275 -0.47 -9.50 -30.08
C LEU A 275 0.45 -10.13 -29.02
N ASP A 276 1.77 -10.18 -29.26
CA ASP A 276 2.76 -10.26 -28.18
C ASP A 276 3.12 -8.82 -27.76
N THR A 277 2.12 -8.05 -27.35
CA THR A 277 2.37 -6.87 -26.52
C THR A 277 2.92 -7.42 -25.22
N GLY A 278 4.22 -7.25 -24.98
CA GLY A 278 4.97 -7.75 -23.81
C GLY A 278 4.39 -7.37 -22.45
N GLN A 279 3.20 -7.88 -22.14
CA GLN A 279 2.46 -7.72 -20.91
C GLN A 279 2.87 -8.77 -19.88
N LEU A 280 3.54 -9.85 -20.32
CA LEU A 280 4.00 -10.87 -19.42
C LEU A 280 5.34 -10.49 -18.82
N SER A 281 5.39 -10.46 -17.51
CA SER A 281 6.63 -10.49 -16.77
C SER A 281 7.43 -11.76 -17.10
N THR A 282 8.70 -11.76 -16.75
CA THR A 282 9.56 -12.96 -16.86
C THR A 282 9.03 -14.15 -16.05
N GLN A 283 8.12 -13.90 -15.10
CA GLN A 283 7.45 -14.91 -14.29
C GLN A 283 6.06 -15.30 -14.84
N ARG A 284 5.69 -14.84 -16.05
CA ARG A 284 4.40 -15.10 -16.71
C ARG A 284 3.21 -14.48 -15.97
N TRP A 285 3.39 -13.26 -15.48
CA TRP A 285 2.31 -12.46 -14.89
C TRP A 285 2.00 -11.24 -15.76
N ALA A 286 0.72 -10.92 -15.93
CA ALA A 286 0.24 -9.78 -16.70
C ALA A 286 -0.36 -8.69 -15.82
N LEU A 287 -0.34 -7.46 -16.35
CA LEU A 287 -1.06 -6.35 -15.76
C LEU A 287 -2.57 -6.54 -15.99
N PRO A 288 -3.41 -6.58 -14.93
CA PRO A 288 -4.84 -6.80 -15.07
C PRO A 288 -5.55 -5.75 -15.94
N THR A 289 -5.17 -4.48 -15.83
CA THR A 289 -5.66 -3.42 -16.71
C THR A 289 -4.71 -2.24 -16.66
N VAL A 290 -4.74 -1.41 -17.70
CA VAL A 290 -3.96 -0.16 -17.73
C VAL A 290 -4.75 0.94 -17.06
N GLY A 291 -4.21 1.48 -15.97
CA GLY A 291 -4.84 2.58 -15.23
C GLY A 291 -4.08 2.93 -13.96
N GLY A 292 -4.42 4.08 -13.38
CA GLY A 292 -3.83 4.55 -12.13
C GLY A 292 -4.54 3.95 -10.92
N ILE A 293 -3.82 3.69 -9.84
CA ILE A 293 -4.44 3.26 -8.58
C ILE A 293 -5.30 4.39 -8.02
N THR A 294 -6.59 4.11 -7.82
CA THR A 294 -7.56 5.05 -7.24
C THR A 294 -7.82 4.78 -5.77
N ASP A 295 -7.68 3.53 -5.32
CA ASP A 295 -7.85 3.16 -3.92
C ASP A 295 -7.02 1.89 -3.60
N VAL A 296 -6.32 1.91 -2.46
CA VAL A 296 -5.31 0.90 -2.10
C VAL A 296 -5.91 -0.18 -1.20
N PHE A 297 -5.26 -1.34 -1.14
CA PHE A 297 -5.61 -2.38 -0.16
C PHE A 297 -5.39 -1.88 1.26
N GLY A 298 -6.29 -2.25 2.18
CA GLY A 298 -6.14 -1.96 3.61
C GLY A 298 -7.24 -1.10 4.24
N PRO A 299 -7.01 -0.56 5.45
CA PRO A 299 -7.99 0.24 6.17
C PRO A 299 -8.43 1.49 5.38
N ARG A 300 -9.73 1.76 5.36
CA ARG A 300 -10.39 2.92 4.74
C ARG A 300 -11.08 3.78 5.82
N PRO A 301 -10.39 4.78 6.38
CA PRO A 301 -10.98 5.69 7.38
C PRO A 301 -12.17 6.48 6.82
N THR A 302 -12.11 6.81 5.53
CA THR A 302 -13.20 7.47 4.80
C THR A 302 -13.75 6.50 3.77
N ARG A 303 -15.03 6.16 3.90
CA ARG A 303 -15.70 5.23 2.98
C ARG A 303 -16.16 5.98 1.71
N PRO A 304 -15.81 5.51 0.51
CA PRO A 304 -16.24 6.16 -0.73
C PRO A 304 -17.76 6.03 -0.97
N LEU A 305 -18.40 5.01 -0.40
CA LEU A 305 -19.84 4.79 -0.45
C LEU A 305 -20.36 4.29 0.91
N PRO A 306 -21.62 4.60 1.29
CA PRO A 306 -22.22 4.08 2.52
C PRO A 306 -22.33 2.54 2.58
N THR A 307 -22.37 1.90 1.41
CA THR A 307 -22.56 0.45 1.23
C THR A 307 -21.27 -0.38 1.32
N VAL A 308 -20.10 0.27 1.40
CA VAL A 308 -18.81 -0.43 1.51
C VAL A 308 -18.30 -0.46 2.95
N GLY A 309 -17.41 -1.41 3.25
CA GLY A 309 -16.76 -1.56 4.55
C GLY A 309 -15.65 -0.54 4.79
N ASP A 310 -15.09 -0.59 6.01
CA ASP A 310 -13.94 0.19 6.49
C ASP A 310 -12.58 -0.45 6.16
N PHE A 311 -12.57 -1.57 5.42
CA PHE A 311 -11.37 -2.23 4.95
C PHE A 311 -11.51 -2.64 3.49
N HIS A 312 -10.56 -2.23 2.66
CA HIS A 312 -10.48 -2.56 1.25
C HIS A 312 -9.74 -3.89 1.04
N ARG A 313 -10.42 -4.85 0.42
CA ARG A 313 -9.92 -6.23 0.23
C ARG A 313 -9.15 -6.44 -1.08
N GLY A 314 -9.01 -5.39 -1.89
CA GLY A 314 -8.31 -5.42 -3.16
C GLY A 314 -7.60 -4.10 -3.43
N THR A 315 -7.28 -3.82 -4.68
CA THR A 315 -6.77 -2.54 -5.16
C THR A 315 -7.63 -2.09 -6.33
N ASP A 316 -8.04 -0.82 -6.31
CA ASP A 316 -8.89 -0.24 -7.33
C ASP A 316 -8.00 0.50 -8.34
N ILE A 317 -8.14 0.16 -9.61
CA ILE A 317 -7.40 0.70 -10.74
C ILE A 317 -8.38 1.49 -11.61
N GLY A 318 -8.28 2.81 -11.59
CA GLY A 318 -9.08 3.71 -12.41
C GLY A 318 -8.72 3.55 -13.88
N ALA A 319 -9.69 3.11 -14.67
CA ALA A 319 -9.58 2.91 -16.10
C ALA A 319 -10.88 3.34 -16.80
N ALA A 320 -10.81 3.62 -18.10
CA ALA A 320 -12.00 3.96 -18.87
C ALA A 320 -12.99 2.79 -18.87
N CYS A 321 -14.30 3.09 -18.89
CA CYS A 321 -15.30 2.04 -19.11
C CYS A 321 -15.06 1.39 -20.48
N GLY A 322 -15.13 0.07 -20.57
CA GLY A 322 -14.79 -0.68 -21.77
C GLY A 322 -13.28 -0.92 -21.97
N ALA A 323 -12.43 -0.51 -21.02
CA ALA A 323 -11.00 -0.89 -21.06
C ALA A 323 -10.84 -2.39 -20.81
N THR A 324 -9.91 -3.03 -21.51
CA THR A 324 -9.72 -4.48 -21.41
C THR A 324 -9.19 -4.90 -20.04
N VAL A 325 -9.72 -6.00 -19.53
CA VAL A 325 -9.29 -6.69 -18.32
C VAL A 325 -8.62 -8.00 -18.71
N HIS A 326 -7.40 -8.20 -18.22
CA HIS A 326 -6.54 -9.33 -18.51
C HIS A 326 -6.41 -10.24 -17.30
N ALA A 327 -6.32 -11.56 -17.54
CA ALA A 327 -5.95 -12.52 -16.52
C ALA A 327 -4.51 -12.29 -16.04
N ALA A 328 -4.32 -12.04 -14.74
CA ALA A 328 -3.02 -11.75 -14.15
C ALA A 328 -2.02 -12.91 -14.33
N THR A 329 -2.47 -14.16 -14.37
CA THR A 329 -1.67 -15.31 -14.81
C THR A 329 -2.58 -16.44 -15.28
N SER A 330 -2.01 -17.53 -15.79
CA SER A 330 -2.79 -18.66 -16.29
C SER A 330 -3.55 -19.37 -15.17
N GLY A 331 -4.73 -19.89 -15.45
CA GLY A 331 -5.53 -20.60 -14.46
C GLY A 331 -6.86 -21.10 -15.02
N VAL A 332 -7.74 -21.53 -14.14
CA VAL A 332 -9.11 -21.97 -14.45
C VAL A 332 -10.10 -21.03 -13.79
N VAL A 333 -11.07 -20.55 -14.56
CA VAL A 333 -12.12 -19.65 -14.06
C VAL A 333 -13.01 -20.42 -13.08
N SER A 334 -13.04 -20.00 -11.83
CA SER A 334 -13.76 -20.67 -10.74
C SER A 334 -15.09 -20.01 -10.39
N SER A 335 -15.30 -18.76 -10.77
CA SER A 335 -16.56 -18.03 -10.57
C SER A 335 -16.70 -16.92 -11.60
N VAL A 336 -17.91 -16.74 -12.13
CA VAL A 336 -18.28 -15.65 -13.04
C VAL A 336 -19.71 -15.21 -12.72
N GLY A 337 -19.96 -13.90 -12.63
CA GLY A 337 -21.30 -13.33 -12.54
C GLY A 337 -21.47 -12.24 -11.49
N PRO A 338 -22.70 -11.77 -11.24
CA PRO A 338 -22.99 -10.70 -10.29
C PRO A 338 -22.81 -11.17 -8.83
N LEU A 339 -22.12 -10.37 -8.02
CA LEU A 339 -21.83 -10.64 -6.60
C LEU A 339 -21.96 -9.37 -5.75
N GLY A 340 -23.15 -9.14 -5.19
CA GLY A 340 -23.38 -8.09 -4.18
C GLY A 340 -22.74 -6.74 -4.54
N THR A 341 -21.90 -6.21 -3.64
CA THR A 341 -21.18 -4.94 -3.84
C THR A 341 -20.08 -5.00 -4.90
N TYR A 342 -19.58 -6.18 -5.25
CA TYR A 342 -18.55 -6.36 -6.28
C TYR A 342 -19.09 -6.18 -7.70
N GLY A 343 -20.41 -6.21 -7.88
CA GLY A 343 -21.01 -6.15 -9.22
C GLY A 343 -20.68 -7.41 -10.01
N ASN A 344 -20.46 -7.28 -11.32
CA ASN A 344 -20.00 -8.41 -12.13
C ASN A 344 -18.56 -8.74 -11.76
N TRP A 345 -18.32 -10.02 -11.52
CA TRP A 345 -17.11 -10.51 -10.88
C TRP A 345 -16.60 -11.77 -11.55
N ILE A 346 -15.28 -11.90 -11.68
CA ILE A 346 -14.59 -13.11 -12.14
C ILE A 346 -13.57 -13.52 -11.07
N VAL A 347 -13.45 -14.82 -10.78
CA VAL A 347 -12.34 -15.42 -10.04
C VAL A 347 -11.62 -16.43 -10.91
N ILE A 348 -10.29 -16.36 -10.93
CA ILE A 348 -9.43 -17.35 -11.57
C ILE A 348 -8.63 -18.06 -10.48
N ASP A 349 -8.68 -19.39 -10.49
CA ASP A 349 -7.84 -20.26 -9.68
C ASP A 349 -6.57 -20.63 -10.45
N HIS A 350 -5.42 -20.33 -9.87
CA HIS A 350 -4.10 -20.57 -10.46
C HIS A 350 -3.44 -21.84 -9.91
N GLY A 351 -4.11 -22.58 -9.02
CA GLY A 351 -3.58 -23.73 -8.33
C GLY A 351 -2.77 -23.36 -7.08
N ALA A 352 -2.41 -24.38 -6.29
CA ALA A 352 -1.64 -24.24 -5.05
C ALA A 352 -2.19 -23.17 -4.08
N GLY A 353 -3.51 -23.04 -4.00
CA GLY A 353 -4.19 -22.09 -3.10
C GLY A 353 -4.19 -20.63 -3.56
N LEU A 354 -3.69 -20.33 -4.77
CA LEU A 354 -3.60 -18.97 -5.31
C LEU A 354 -4.78 -18.64 -6.23
N GLN A 355 -5.46 -17.53 -5.96
CA GLN A 355 -6.55 -17.03 -6.80
C GLN A 355 -6.43 -15.53 -7.04
N THR A 356 -6.91 -15.07 -8.20
CA THR A 356 -7.13 -13.64 -8.48
C THR A 356 -8.58 -13.36 -8.75
N GLY A 357 -9.04 -12.18 -8.36
CA GLY A 357 -10.43 -11.74 -8.51
C GLY A 357 -10.54 -10.37 -9.15
N TYR A 358 -11.58 -10.16 -9.96
CA TYR A 358 -11.78 -8.97 -10.81
C TYR A 358 -13.23 -8.49 -10.68
N ALA A 359 -13.46 -7.26 -10.20
CA ALA A 359 -14.78 -6.70 -9.93
C ALA A 359 -15.14 -5.47 -10.74
N HIS A 360 -16.41 -5.06 -10.57
CA HIS A 360 -17.04 -3.91 -11.21
C HIS A 360 -17.05 -4.01 -12.74
N LEU A 361 -16.99 -5.23 -13.28
CA LEU A 361 -16.91 -5.51 -14.71
C LEU A 361 -18.17 -5.03 -15.44
N ALA A 362 -18.05 -4.73 -16.73
CA ALA A 362 -19.16 -4.23 -17.53
C ALA A 362 -20.26 -5.31 -17.75
N THR A 363 -21.48 -4.86 -18.05
CA THR A 363 -22.61 -5.75 -18.32
C THR A 363 -22.57 -6.21 -19.77
N GLY A 364 -22.56 -7.53 -20.00
CA GLY A 364 -22.53 -8.11 -21.35
C GLY A 364 -21.12 -8.33 -21.92
N GLU A 365 -20.07 -7.97 -21.16
CA GLU A 365 -18.66 -8.01 -21.57
C GLU A 365 -17.83 -8.92 -20.63
N LEU A 366 -18.40 -10.07 -20.25
CA LEU A 366 -17.67 -11.17 -19.59
C LEU A 366 -17.31 -12.18 -20.68
N LEU A 367 -16.03 -12.27 -21.04
CA LEU A 367 -15.56 -13.04 -22.20
C LEU A 367 -15.27 -14.51 -21.86
N VAL A 368 -15.46 -14.90 -20.60
CA VAL A 368 -15.14 -16.23 -20.09
C VAL A 368 -16.29 -16.80 -19.25
N SER A 369 -16.33 -18.12 -19.14
CA SER A 369 -17.29 -18.91 -18.35
C SER A 369 -16.58 -19.72 -17.27
N VAL A 370 -17.35 -20.14 -16.24
CA VAL A 370 -16.81 -21.03 -15.20
C VAL A 370 -16.34 -22.34 -15.83
N GLY A 371 -15.11 -22.75 -15.51
CA GLY A 371 -14.45 -23.93 -16.06
C GLY A 371 -13.49 -23.64 -17.21
N ASP A 372 -13.50 -22.45 -17.79
CA ASP A 372 -12.58 -22.08 -18.86
C ASP A 372 -11.14 -22.00 -18.35
N SER A 373 -10.21 -22.54 -19.14
CA SER A 373 -8.78 -22.35 -18.92
C SER A 373 -8.35 -21.08 -19.63
N VAL A 374 -7.71 -20.17 -18.89
CA VAL A 374 -7.23 -18.89 -19.41
C VAL A 374 -5.71 -18.82 -19.33
N ALA A 375 -5.09 -18.20 -20.33
CA ALA A 375 -3.67 -17.91 -20.35
C ALA A 375 -3.36 -16.62 -19.59
N ALA A 376 -2.10 -16.49 -19.13
CA ALA A 376 -1.63 -15.23 -18.59
C ALA A 376 -1.73 -14.12 -19.65
N GLY A 377 -2.33 -12.99 -19.30
CA GLY A 377 -2.54 -11.85 -20.20
C GLY A 377 -3.75 -11.98 -21.12
N GLU A 378 -4.48 -13.09 -21.08
CA GLU A 378 -5.70 -13.28 -21.86
C GLU A 378 -6.77 -12.28 -21.43
N VAL A 379 -7.47 -11.69 -22.40
CA VAL A 379 -8.58 -10.77 -22.12
C VAL A 379 -9.78 -11.58 -21.62
N ILE A 380 -10.27 -11.25 -20.43
CA ILE A 380 -11.32 -12.00 -19.74
C ILE A 380 -12.62 -11.20 -19.59
N ALA A 381 -12.54 -9.88 -19.63
CA ALA A 381 -13.69 -8.98 -19.50
C ALA A 381 -13.28 -7.55 -19.87
N ASP A 382 -14.23 -6.63 -19.77
CA ASP A 382 -13.99 -5.20 -19.83
C ASP A 382 -14.36 -4.48 -18.52
N VAL A 383 -13.66 -3.38 -18.25
CA VAL A 383 -13.87 -2.51 -17.09
C VAL A 383 -15.25 -1.86 -17.15
N GLY A 384 -15.98 -1.93 -16.05
CA GLY A 384 -17.31 -1.33 -15.95
C GLY A 384 -17.48 -0.48 -14.70
N ARG A 385 -18.74 -0.38 -14.28
CA ARG A 385 -19.19 0.34 -13.09
C ARG A 385 -20.34 -0.40 -12.39
N THR A 386 -20.34 -1.73 -12.43
CA THR A 386 -21.39 -2.53 -11.80
C THR A 386 -21.15 -2.64 -10.29
N GLY A 387 -22.20 -2.88 -9.50
CA GLY A 387 -22.09 -2.96 -8.05
C GLY A 387 -21.83 -1.60 -7.37
N ALA A 388 -21.07 -1.61 -6.28
CA ALA A 388 -20.78 -0.42 -5.48
C ALA A 388 -19.55 0.34 -6.03
N ALA A 389 -19.73 1.05 -7.15
CA ALA A 389 -18.66 1.79 -7.83
C ALA A 389 -18.99 3.28 -8.00
N THR A 390 -18.09 4.16 -7.57
CA THR A 390 -18.23 5.63 -7.71
C THR A 390 -17.96 6.11 -9.15
N GLY A 391 -17.15 5.36 -9.90
CA GLY A 391 -16.83 5.58 -11.32
C GLY A 391 -16.28 4.29 -11.94
N CYS A 392 -15.91 4.33 -13.23
CA CYS A 392 -15.32 3.16 -13.89
C CYS A 392 -13.92 2.89 -13.35
N HIS A 393 -13.72 1.65 -12.88
CA HIS A 393 -12.46 1.16 -12.35
C HIS A 393 -12.50 -0.37 -12.28
N LEU A 394 -11.32 -0.99 -12.26
CA LEU A 394 -11.15 -2.41 -11.96
C LEU A 394 -10.79 -2.57 -10.49
N HIS A 395 -11.58 -3.33 -9.74
CA HIS A 395 -11.15 -3.82 -8.43
C HIS A 395 -10.46 -5.18 -8.60
N VAL A 396 -9.19 -5.27 -8.22
CA VAL A 396 -8.41 -6.52 -8.28
C VAL A 396 -8.11 -7.06 -6.89
N GLU A 397 -8.34 -8.36 -6.67
CA GLU A 397 -7.95 -9.07 -5.45
C GLU A 397 -6.91 -10.15 -5.74
N VAL A 398 -6.05 -10.40 -4.76
CA VAL A 398 -5.19 -11.60 -4.71
C VAL A 398 -5.53 -12.38 -3.45
N ARG A 399 -5.66 -13.70 -3.59
CA ARG A 399 -5.97 -14.62 -2.49
C ARG A 399 -4.94 -15.73 -2.43
N VAL A 400 -4.36 -15.95 -1.25
CA VAL A 400 -3.42 -17.05 -0.98
C VAL A 400 -4.01 -17.89 0.15
N ASP A 401 -4.23 -19.19 -0.10
CA ASP A 401 -4.83 -20.14 0.83
C ASP A 401 -6.14 -19.66 1.45
N GLY A 402 -6.97 -18.98 0.65
CA GLY A 402 -8.24 -18.45 1.13
C GLY A 402 -8.10 -17.24 2.07
N LEU A 403 -6.97 -16.53 2.08
CA LEU A 403 -6.79 -15.20 2.71
C LEU A 403 -6.51 -14.12 1.66
N ARG A 404 -7.03 -12.90 1.84
CA ARG A 404 -6.80 -11.77 0.90
C ARG A 404 -5.49 -11.10 1.29
N VAL A 405 -4.64 -10.87 0.30
CA VAL A 405 -3.36 -10.17 0.47
C VAL A 405 -3.33 -8.93 -0.42
N ASP A 406 -2.45 -8.00 -0.09
CA ASP A 406 -2.27 -6.78 -0.88
C ASP A 406 -1.80 -7.13 -2.31
N PRO A 407 -2.60 -6.83 -3.36
CA PRO A 407 -2.23 -7.11 -4.74
C PRO A 407 -0.96 -6.39 -5.19
N GLN A 408 -0.70 -5.19 -4.67
CA GLN A 408 0.42 -4.36 -5.14
C GLN A 408 1.80 -5.01 -4.90
N PRO A 409 2.21 -5.32 -3.65
CA PRO A 409 3.49 -5.98 -3.41
C PRO A 409 3.51 -7.40 -3.99
N PHE A 410 2.36 -8.09 -4.01
CA PHE A 410 2.28 -9.45 -4.55
C PHE A 410 2.60 -9.51 -6.05
N LEU A 411 1.98 -8.64 -6.85
CA LEU A 411 2.20 -8.54 -8.29
C LEU A 411 3.56 -7.91 -8.60
N ALA A 412 4.01 -6.94 -7.81
CA ALA A 412 5.31 -6.31 -8.00
C ALA A 412 6.46 -7.33 -7.85
N ALA A 413 6.37 -8.23 -6.86
CA ALA A 413 7.32 -9.33 -6.69
C ALA A 413 7.36 -10.29 -7.91
N ARG A 414 6.32 -10.27 -8.74
CA ARG A 414 6.18 -11.04 -9.98
C ARG A 414 6.42 -10.21 -11.24
N GLY A 415 6.96 -8.99 -11.10
CA GLY A 415 7.30 -8.13 -12.23
C GLY A 415 6.13 -7.36 -12.84
N VAL A 416 4.99 -7.31 -12.16
CA VAL A 416 3.81 -6.53 -12.59
C VAL A 416 3.56 -5.42 -11.58
N ARG A 417 3.65 -4.16 -12.00
CA ARG A 417 3.36 -3.01 -11.15
C ARG A 417 1.98 -2.46 -11.48
N LEU A 418 1.11 -2.39 -10.48
CA LEU A 418 -0.17 -1.69 -10.60
C LEU A 418 0.09 -0.18 -10.48
N GLY A 419 -0.65 0.62 -11.25
CA GLY A 419 -0.60 2.09 -11.21
C GLY A 419 0.37 2.72 -12.20
#